data_AF-A0A194PXX0-F1
#
_entry.id   AF-A0A194PXX0-F1
#
_cell.length_a   1.000
_cell.length_b   1.000
_cell.length_c   1.000
_cell.angle_alpha   90.00
_cell.angle_beta   90.00
_cell.angle_gamma   90.00
#
_symmetry.space_group_name_H-M   'P 1'
#
loop_
_entity.id
_entity.type
_entity.pdbx_description
1 polymer ?
#
loop_
_entity_poly.entity_id
_entity_poly.type
_entity_poly.pdbx_seq_one_letter_code
_entity_poly.pdbx_strand_id
1 'polypeptide(L)'
;MFTVGRRGEQRNGGVCAEDIHWRQLDRRLRAIEQPAWTVSTGQSRWRQCAKSACRCDAVHRSLNCWRAGLVTLTPDIIVPADLHTIDLGTNKLRTLHKTTFKEMRSLTELDMFDNHLEYLPTTIFDSLINLRILRLQRNYLEEIDSETFRWAKKLFHVDLSNNLLHTLPERLFSNNSFLETLDISNNQIIYIPSDTFVGLESILTLDLSKNKILRIENGTFPLKKLQVLKLSENKISNFTDNAFKSLFSLETLLLFKNKLKKIPPKLFHNLHSLTFLDLSNNNLITFTGLEFQNLHLLRHLDLKENFLTQIPNNTFANCTNLETLDISKNKLRFLNESTFHGLDKLVSLVLSENQLYEVHFMTFSTLKNLTTLYIDNNMFPSLPSRTLDYMPKLENVKLSNNPWHCDCHALYISAWVRLNEMKIWDYSPTCISPWYLEGHFLKKLKFPELCSGQWASMVNLSPRLPMQQLLALNVTVNRKPQGSIDDGHEISEDQWESI
;
A
#
# COMPACT_ATOMS: atom_id res chain seq x y z
N MET A 1 -6.86 35.59 -59.93
CA MET A 1 -6.39 34.19 -59.88
C MET A 1 -6.66 33.66 -58.50
N PHE A 2 -7.54 32.67 -58.42
CA PHE A 2 -7.93 31.95 -57.22
C PHE A 2 -6.75 31.13 -56.67
N THR A 3 -6.70 30.95 -55.35
CA THR A 3 -6.44 29.63 -54.76
C THR A 3 -7.09 29.52 -53.39
N VAL A 4 -7.91 28.49 -53.30
CA VAL A 4 -8.74 28.04 -52.19
C VAL A 4 -7.88 27.27 -51.19
N GLY A 5 -8.16 27.43 -49.88
CA GLY A 5 -7.51 26.66 -48.81
C GLY A 5 -8.41 26.46 -47.61
N ARG A 6 -9.37 25.53 -47.75
CA ARG A 6 -10.07 24.73 -46.72
C ARG A 6 -10.47 25.40 -45.39
N ARG A 7 -11.76 25.75 -45.31
CA ARG A 7 -12.56 25.67 -44.08
C ARG A 7 -12.81 24.20 -43.72
N GLY A 8 -12.64 23.87 -42.45
CA GLY A 8 -13.17 22.67 -41.83
C GLY A 8 -12.16 21.95 -40.95
N GLU A 9 -12.18 22.24 -39.65
CA GLU A 9 -12.34 21.23 -38.59
C GLU A 9 -12.32 21.86 -37.18
N GLN A 10 -13.39 21.55 -36.44
CA GLN A 10 -13.50 21.49 -34.97
C GLN A 10 -13.37 22.78 -34.14
N ARG A 11 -14.40 23.63 -34.22
CA ARG A 11 -14.92 24.34 -33.04
C ARG A 11 -15.80 23.37 -32.23
N ASN A 12 -15.24 22.71 -31.22
CA ASN A 12 -16.06 22.03 -30.20
C ASN A 12 -15.44 22.07 -28.78
N GLY A 13 -14.56 23.03 -28.51
CA GLY A 13 -13.97 23.26 -27.18
C GLY A 13 -14.51 24.49 -26.43
N GLY A 14 -15.37 25.31 -27.05
CA GLY A 14 -15.77 26.61 -26.49
C GLY A 14 -16.88 26.58 -25.43
N VAL A 15 -17.84 25.67 -25.56
CA VAL A 15 -19.08 25.71 -24.75
C VAL A 15 -18.83 25.26 -23.29
N CYS A 16 -17.97 24.25 -23.06
CA CYS A 16 -17.64 23.82 -21.70
C CYS A 16 -16.70 24.77 -20.95
N ALA A 17 -15.81 25.49 -21.66
CA ALA A 17 -14.86 26.39 -21.01
C ALA A 17 -15.54 27.68 -20.53
N GLU A 18 -16.47 28.23 -21.32
CA GLU A 18 -17.30 29.36 -20.90
C GLU A 18 -18.17 28.97 -19.69
N ASP A 19 -18.81 27.79 -19.70
CA ASP A 19 -19.64 27.31 -18.57
C ASP A 19 -18.87 27.15 -17.26
N ILE A 20 -17.61 26.71 -17.29
CA ILE A 20 -16.76 26.60 -16.09
C ILE A 20 -16.43 28.00 -15.56
N HIS A 21 -16.06 28.93 -16.44
CA HIS A 21 -15.75 30.30 -16.06
C HIS A 21 -16.96 31.02 -15.44
N TRP A 22 -18.16 30.83 -16.02
CA TRP A 22 -19.40 31.38 -15.48
C TRP A 22 -19.75 30.79 -14.12
N ARG A 23 -19.59 29.48 -13.90
CA ARG A 23 -19.81 28.84 -12.58
C ARG A 23 -18.85 29.35 -11.52
N GLN A 24 -17.57 29.53 -11.87
CA GLN A 24 -16.58 30.13 -10.97
C GLN A 24 -16.96 31.58 -10.60
N LEU A 25 -17.33 32.38 -11.59
CA LEU A 25 -17.74 33.78 -11.38
C LEU A 25 -19.01 33.87 -10.52
N ASP A 26 -20.01 33.04 -10.81
CA ASP A 26 -21.28 32.97 -10.06
C ASP A 26 -21.04 32.65 -8.57
N ARG A 27 -20.18 31.66 -8.27
CA ARG A 27 -19.79 31.36 -6.87
C ARG A 27 -19.10 32.54 -6.19
N ARG A 28 -18.21 33.24 -6.89
CA ARG A 28 -17.52 34.42 -6.39
C ARG A 28 -18.49 35.56 -6.11
N LEU A 29 -19.43 35.81 -7.03
CA LEU A 29 -20.48 36.84 -6.86
C LEU A 29 -21.38 36.51 -5.66
N ARG A 30 -21.82 35.25 -5.52
CA ARG A 30 -22.61 34.81 -4.35
C ARG A 30 -21.92 35.09 -3.03
N ALA A 31 -20.59 35.02 -2.97
CA ALA A 31 -19.81 35.30 -1.77
C ALA A 31 -19.81 36.79 -1.37
N ILE A 32 -19.88 37.71 -2.35
CA ILE A 32 -19.88 39.16 -2.13
C ILE A 32 -21.20 39.61 -1.48
N GLU A 33 -22.30 38.95 -1.85
CA GLU A 33 -23.64 39.30 -1.34
C GLU A 33 -24.00 38.62 -0.02
N GLN A 34 -23.13 37.75 0.52
CA GLN A 34 -23.42 37.09 1.79
C GLN A 34 -23.41 38.06 2.96
N PRO A 35 -24.36 37.92 3.90
CA PRO A 35 -24.22 38.59 5.19
C PRO A 35 -23.02 38.04 5.95
N ALA A 36 -22.48 38.87 6.83
CA ALA A 36 -21.50 38.47 7.84
C ALA A 36 -22.06 38.78 9.22
N TRP A 37 -21.74 37.92 10.18
CA TRP A 37 -22.01 38.16 11.59
C TRP A 37 -21.24 39.39 12.11
N THR A 38 -21.69 39.95 13.21
CA THR A 38 -21.09 41.18 13.76
C THR A 38 -19.95 40.83 14.71
N VAL A 39 -18.71 41.12 14.31
CA VAL A 39 -17.53 40.98 15.17
C VAL A 39 -17.46 42.18 16.14
N SER A 40 -17.53 41.91 17.44
CA SER A 40 -17.61 42.93 18.49
C SER A 40 -16.36 42.96 19.37
N THR A 41 -15.84 44.17 19.59
CA THR A 41 -14.75 44.48 20.54
C THR A 41 -15.29 45.11 21.84
N GLY A 42 -16.60 45.31 21.96
CA GLY A 42 -17.23 45.98 23.11
C GLY A 42 -17.08 45.20 24.42
N GLN A 43 -17.26 45.88 25.56
CA GLN A 43 -17.13 45.27 26.89
C GLN A 43 -18.21 44.20 27.16
N SER A 44 -19.41 44.36 26.61
CA SER A 44 -20.53 43.42 26.77
C SER A 44 -20.60 42.32 25.69
N ARG A 45 -19.57 42.17 24.85
CA ARG A 45 -19.57 41.27 23.68
C ARG A 45 -19.94 39.82 24.01
N TRP A 46 -19.39 39.29 25.11
CA TRP A 46 -19.66 37.93 25.57
C TRP A 46 -21.11 37.73 26.04
N ARG A 47 -21.71 38.75 26.66
CA ARG A 47 -23.13 38.73 27.06
C ARG A 47 -24.06 38.83 25.85
N GLN A 48 -23.65 39.53 24.81
CA GLN A 48 -24.40 39.65 23.55
C GLN A 48 -24.34 38.34 22.74
N CYS A 49 -23.17 37.70 22.70
CA CYS A 49 -22.95 36.42 22.01
C CYS A 49 -23.87 35.31 22.52
N ALA A 50 -24.07 35.21 23.84
CA ALA A 50 -24.94 34.22 24.48
C ALA A 50 -26.43 34.29 24.09
N LYS A 51 -26.86 35.35 23.38
CA LYS A 51 -28.23 35.50 22.88
C LYS A 51 -28.44 34.89 21.48
N SER A 52 -27.38 34.43 20.83
CA SER A 52 -27.43 33.84 19.49
C SER A 52 -27.82 32.36 19.53
N ALA A 53 -28.01 31.76 18.35
CA ALA A 53 -28.18 30.31 18.22
C ALA A 53 -26.92 29.51 18.64
N CYS A 54 -25.77 30.18 18.77
CA CYS A 54 -24.50 29.59 19.15
C CYS A 54 -24.24 29.70 20.65
N ARG A 55 -23.47 28.75 21.20
CA ARG A 55 -23.03 28.75 22.59
C ARG A 55 -21.67 29.41 22.70
N CYS A 56 -21.58 30.44 23.54
CA CYS A 56 -20.34 31.18 23.76
C CYS A 56 -19.79 30.88 25.16
N ASP A 57 -18.50 30.59 25.24
CA ASP A 57 -17.78 30.37 26.50
C ASP A 57 -16.73 31.46 26.67
N ALA A 58 -16.97 32.37 27.61
CA ALA A 58 -16.05 33.47 27.89
C ALA A 58 -14.76 33.03 28.62
N VAL A 59 -14.78 31.89 29.31
CA VAL A 59 -13.64 31.37 30.07
C VAL A 59 -12.61 30.79 29.10
N HIS A 60 -13.06 29.90 28.22
CA HIS A 60 -12.21 29.26 27.21
C HIS A 60 -12.08 30.11 25.94
N ARG A 61 -12.81 31.22 25.88
CA ARG A 61 -12.91 32.11 24.71
C ARG A 61 -13.26 31.33 23.45
N SER A 62 -14.33 30.55 23.52
CA SER A 62 -14.80 29.69 22.44
C SER A 62 -16.22 30.04 21.99
N LEU A 63 -16.50 29.73 20.73
CA LEU A 63 -17.82 29.82 20.12
C LEU A 63 -18.16 28.49 19.48
N ASN A 64 -19.25 27.87 19.92
CA ASN A 64 -19.75 26.61 19.37
C ASN A 64 -21.12 26.81 18.73
N CYS A 65 -21.17 26.63 17.41
CA CYS A 65 -22.37 26.64 16.59
C CYS A 65 -22.61 25.26 15.93
N TRP A 66 -22.06 24.19 16.50
CA TRP A 66 -22.15 22.85 15.94
C TRP A 66 -23.60 22.41 15.82
N ARG A 67 -23.99 21.93 14.63
CA ARG A 67 -25.37 21.48 14.34
C ARG A 67 -26.46 22.52 14.62
N ALA A 68 -26.12 23.81 14.56
CA ALA A 68 -27.09 24.90 14.75
C ALA A 68 -28.04 25.08 13.55
N GLY A 69 -27.79 24.39 12.42
CA GLY A 69 -28.62 24.47 11.22
C GLY A 69 -28.41 25.76 10.42
N LEU A 70 -27.26 26.41 10.60
CA LEU A 70 -26.94 27.69 9.98
C LEU A 70 -26.83 27.56 8.46
N VAL A 71 -27.55 28.42 7.74
CA VAL A 71 -27.47 28.54 6.28
C VAL A 71 -26.61 29.75 5.88
N THR A 72 -26.67 30.81 6.67
CA THR A 72 -25.87 32.04 6.53
C THR A 72 -25.44 32.54 7.91
N LEU A 73 -24.40 33.38 7.96
CA LEU A 73 -23.94 34.02 9.18
C LEU A 73 -24.48 35.46 9.21
N THR A 74 -25.63 35.65 9.85
CA THR A 74 -26.37 36.92 9.80
C THR A 74 -25.85 37.93 10.84
N PRO A 75 -26.04 39.25 10.62
CA PRO A 75 -25.47 40.29 11.48
C PRO A 75 -26.00 40.31 12.92
N ASP A 76 -27.17 39.71 13.17
CA ASP A 76 -27.77 39.50 14.49
C ASP A 76 -26.96 38.53 15.38
N ILE A 77 -26.11 37.70 14.78
CA ILE A 77 -25.14 36.90 15.53
C ILE A 77 -23.96 37.82 15.87
N ILE A 78 -23.77 38.10 17.17
CA ILE A 78 -22.68 38.93 17.66
C ILE A 78 -21.57 38.03 18.21
N VAL A 79 -20.36 38.14 17.64
CA VAL A 79 -19.22 37.29 18.02
C VAL A 79 -18.06 38.12 18.61
N PRO A 80 -17.45 37.70 19.73
CA PRO A 80 -16.28 38.39 20.30
C PRO A 80 -15.05 38.32 19.38
N ALA A 81 -14.33 39.43 19.20
CA ALA A 81 -13.10 39.46 18.39
C ALA A 81 -11.93 38.67 18.99
N ASP A 82 -11.95 38.41 20.30
CA ASP A 82 -10.89 37.78 21.08
C ASP A 82 -11.09 36.26 21.29
N LEU A 83 -11.86 35.62 20.41
CA LEU A 83 -12.05 34.18 20.33
C LEU A 83 -10.72 33.45 20.03
N HIS A 84 -10.51 32.30 20.67
CA HIS A 84 -9.44 31.36 20.34
C HIS A 84 -9.95 30.20 19.49
N THR A 85 -11.20 29.79 19.68
CA THR A 85 -11.78 28.63 18.99
C THR A 85 -13.16 28.97 18.45
N ILE A 86 -13.41 28.58 17.20
CA ILE A 86 -14.72 28.68 16.54
C ILE A 86 -15.05 27.31 15.95
N ASP A 87 -16.22 26.77 16.31
CA ASP A 87 -16.78 25.55 15.75
C ASP A 87 -18.08 25.88 15.01
N LEU A 88 -18.03 25.82 13.68
CA LEU A 88 -19.15 25.97 12.74
C LEU A 88 -19.51 24.63 12.09
N GLY A 89 -19.10 23.51 12.67
CA GLY A 89 -19.23 22.18 12.10
C GLY A 89 -20.68 21.70 11.91
N THR A 90 -20.89 20.84 10.91
CA THR A 90 -22.19 20.22 10.60
C THR A 90 -23.31 21.26 10.46
N ASN A 91 -23.14 22.20 9.54
CA ASN A 91 -24.13 23.22 9.20
C ASN A 91 -24.46 23.16 7.70
N LYS A 92 -25.11 24.19 7.16
CA LYS A 92 -25.54 24.26 5.74
C LYS A 92 -24.94 25.46 5.02
N LEU A 93 -23.79 25.97 5.50
CA LEU A 93 -23.13 27.14 4.95
C LEU A 93 -22.63 26.84 3.53
N ARG A 94 -23.02 27.67 2.56
CA ARG A 94 -22.60 27.50 1.14
C ARG A 94 -21.42 28.36 0.73
N THR A 95 -21.32 29.53 1.34
CA THR A 95 -20.29 30.53 1.06
C THR A 95 -20.21 31.47 2.26
N LEU A 96 -19.11 32.21 2.36
CA LEU A 96 -18.84 33.16 3.44
C LEU A 96 -18.44 34.49 2.82
N HIS A 97 -18.86 35.58 3.46
CA HIS A 97 -18.38 36.90 3.08
C HIS A 97 -16.91 37.07 3.52
N LYS A 98 -16.09 37.77 2.73
CA LYS A 98 -14.65 37.97 3.00
C LYS A 98 -14.33 38.60 4.36
N THR A 99 -15.28 39.30 4.98
CA THR A 99 -15.10 39.96 6.29
C THR A 99 -15.56 39.11 7.47
N THR A 100 -16.01 37.87 7.24
CA THR A 100 -16.56 37.00 8.31
C THR A 100 -15.60 36.87 9.50
N PHE A 101 -14.30 36.71 9.26
CA PHE A 101 -13.30 36.56 10.32
C PHE A 101 -12.39 37.78 10.51
N LYS A 102 -12.87 38.96 10.10
CA LYS A 102 -12.09 40.20 10.19
C LYS A 102 -11.76 40.52 11.66
N GLU A 103 -10.52 40.98 11.91
CA GLU A 103 -9.98 41.32 13.24
C GLU A 103 -9.85 40.17 14.25
N MET A 104 -10.16 38.92 13.89
CA MET A 104 -10.04 37.76 14.79
C MET A 104 -8.59 37.25 14.94
N ARG A 105 -7.68 38.13 15.35
CA ARG A 105 -6.23 37.85 15.41
C ARG A 105 -5.84 36.84 16.47
N SER A 106 -6.68 36.62 17.49
CA SER A 106 -6.46 35.65 18.57
C SER A 106 -6.86 34.22 18.22
N LEU A 107 -7.56 34.02 17.10
CA LEU A 107 -8.11 32.73 16.73
C LEU A 107 -6.99 31.73 16.44
N THR A 108 -7.02 30.59 17.12
CA THR A 108 -6.07 29.49 16.97
C THR A 108 -6.68 28.27 16.29
N GLU A 109 -7.98 28.06 16.42
CA GLU A 109 -8.68 26.92 15.81
C GLU A 109 -9.98 27.37 15.15
N LEU A 110 -10.16 26.97 13.89
CA LEU A 110 -11.35 27.22 13.12
C LEU A 110 -11.84 25.92 12.51
N ASP A 111 -13.03 25.50 12.94
CA ASP A 111 -13.68 24.30 12.43
C ASP A 111 -14.90 24.66 11.60
N MET A 112 -14.89 24.25 10.33
CA MET A 112 -15.98 24.45 9.37
C MET A 112 -16.30 23.14 8.63
N PHE A 113 -16.03 22.00 9.27
CA PHE A 113 -16.27 20.69 8.68
C PHE A 113 -17.75 20.42 8.39
N ASP A 114 -18.03 19.54 7.44
CA ASP A 114 -19.38 19.01 7.15
C ASP A 114 -20.38 20.15 6.87
N ASN A 115 -20.01 21.03 5.95
CA ASN A 115 -20.84 22.13 5.46
C ASN A 115 -21.04 21.98 3.94
N HIS A 116 -21.58 22.99 3.28
CA HIS A 116 -21.80 22.99 1.83
C HIS A 116 -20.91 24.02 1.12
N LEU A 117 -19.73 24.35 1.67
CA LEU A 117 -18.89 25.42 1.15
C LEU A 117 -18.40 25.07 -0.25
N GLU A 118 -18.78 25.88 -1.24
CA GLU A 118 -18.37 25.72 -2.64
C GLU A 118 -17.14 26.57 -2.99
N TYR A 119 -16.92 27.66 -2.23
CA TYR A 119 -15.88 28.64 -2.51
C TYR A 119 -15.43 29.35 -1.22
N LEU A 120 -14.14 29.67 -1.14
CA LEU A 120 -13.55 30.50 -0.10
C LEU A 120 -13.04 31.81 -0.72
N PRO A 121 -13.47 32.99 -0.21
CA PRO A 121 -12.87 34.25 -0.64
C PRO A 121 -11.38 34.28 -0.37
N THR A 122 -10.57 34.78 -1.31
CA THR A 122 -9.11 34.83 -1.22
C THR A 122 -8.57 35.41 0.10
N THR A 123 -9.23 36.46 0.63
CA THR A 123 -8.79 37.18 1.83
C THR A 123 -9.50 36.76 3.12
N ILE A 124 -10.21 35.63 3.11
CA ILE A 124 -11.05 35.20 4.25
C ILE A 124 -10.23 34.93 5.53
N PHE A 125 -8.95 34.57 5.38
CA PHE A 125 -8.06 34.22 6.49
C PHE A 125 -6.97 35.27 6.77
N ASP A 126 -6.98 36.44 6.12
CA ASP A 126 -5.91 37.45 6.24
C ASP A 126 -5.68 37.94 7.68
N SER A 127 -6.75 38.01 8.49
CA SER A 127 -6.66 38.43 9.89
C SER A 127 -6.19 37.32 10.85
N LEU A 128 -6.21 36.05 10.41
CA LEU A 128 -6.05 34.87 11.24
C LEU A 128 -4.57 34.49 11.45
N ILE A 129 -3.76 35.47 11.85
CA ILE A 129 -2.30 35.34 11.95
C ILE A 129 -1.81 34.31 12.99
N ASN A 130 -2.66 33.94 13.95
CA ASN A 130 -2.37 32.94 14.98
C ASN A 130 -3.08 31.60 14.76
N LEU A 131 -3.76 31.43 13.62
CA LEU A 131 -4.47 30.19 13.31
C LEU A 131 -3.48 29.03 13.20
N ARG A 132 -3.77 27.96 13.94
CA ARG A 132 -2.98 26.73 14.00
C ARG A 132 -3.74 25.57 13.37
N ILE A 133 -5.03 25.47 13.64
CA ILE A 133 -5.85 24.35 13.19
C ILE A 133 -6.97 24.89 12.30
N LEU A 134 -7.03 24.40 11.06
CA LEU A 134 -8.09 24.70 10.12
C LEU A 134 -8.71 23.40 9.61
N ARG A 135 -10.00 23.23 9.83
CA ARG A 135 -10.77 22.06 9.39
C ARG A 135 -11.87 22.47 8.43
N LEU A 136 -11.77 21.98 7.21
CA LEU A 136 -12.62 22.29 6.06
C LEU A 136 -13.11 21.02 5.36
N GLN A 137 -12.93 19.87 5.99
CA GLN A 137 -13.29 18.58 5.41
C GLN A 137 -14.79 18.42 5.22
N ARG A 138 -15.18 17.58 4.25
CA ARG A 138 -16.58 17.30 3.91
C ARG A 138 -17.34 18.57 3.52
N ASN A 139 -16.75 19.33 2.60
CA ASN A 139 -17.37 20.47 1.94
C ASN A 139 -17.41 20.21 0.41
N TYR A 140 -17.72 21.23 -0.39
CA TYR A 140 -17.82 21.13 -1.85
C TYR A 140 -16.81 22.04 -2.55
N LEU A 141 -15.65 22.27 -1.93
CA LEU A 141 -14.62 23.14 -2.50
C LEU A 141 -14.05 22.51 -3.77
N GLU A 142 -14.18 23.20 -4.90
CA GLU A 142 -13.63 22.77 -6.19
C GLU A 142 -12.25 23.40 -6.49
N GLU A 143 -11.97 24.56 -5.89
CA GLU A 143 -10.71 25.28 -6.01
C GLU A 143 -10.33 25.94 -4.69
N ILE A 144 -9.03 26.24 -4.56
CA ILE A 144 -8.47 27.08 -3.50
C ILE A 144 -7.57 28.11 -4.20
N ASP A 145 -7.61 29.36 -3.75
CA ASP A 145 -6.76 30.42 -4.27
C ASP A 145 -5.33 30.30 -3.70
N SER A 146 -4.30 30.60 -4.50
CA SER A 146 -2.89 30.49 -4.08
C SER A 146 -2.55 31.36 -2.86
N GLU A 147 -3.30 32.44 -2.62
CA GLU A 147 -3.05 33.38 -1.52
C GLU A 147 -3.82 33.03 -0.25
N THR A 148 -4.71 32.04 -0.28
CA THR A 148 -5.65 31.70 0.81
C THR A 148 -4.95 31.54 2.17
N PHE A 149 -3.75 30.95 2.21
CA PHE A 149 -3.01 30.67 3.44
C PHE A 149 -1.82 31.61 3.70
N ARG A 150 -1.65 32.67 2.90
CA ARG A 150 -0.46 33.54 2.90
C ARG A 150 -0.15 34.17 4.26
N TRP A 151 -1.19 34.54 5.01
CA TRP A 151 -1.07 35.24 6.29
C TRP A 151 -1.23 34.33 7.52
N ALA A 152 -1.78 33.14 7.35
CA ALA A 152 -1.97 32.14 8.41
C ALA A 152 -0.65 31.36 8.67
N LYS A 153 0.41 32.10 9.03
CA LYS A 153 1.79 31.57 9.09
C LYS A 153 2.01 30.53 10.19
N LYS A 154 1.14 30.49 11.21
CA LYS A 154 1.22 29.54 12.33
C LYS A 154 0.41 28.26 12.12
N LEU A 155 -0.11 28.04 10.92
CA LEU A 155 -0.82 26.82 10.59
C LEU A 155 0.04 25.61 10.92
N PHE A 156 -0.60 24.65 11.57
CA PHE A 156 -0.01 23.43 12.13
C PHE A 156 -0.73 22.19 11.60
N HIS A 157 -2.06 22.27 11.51
CA HIS A 157 -2.92 21.24 10.96
C HIS A 157 -3.94 21.85 9.99
N VAL A 158 -3.99 21.30 8.78
CA VAL A 158 -4.97 21.67 7.76
C VAL A 158 -5.63 20.41 7.23
N ASP A 159 -6.95 20.33 7.36
CA ASP A 159 -7.78 19.25 6.79
C ASP A 159 -8.70 19.81 5.71
N LEU A 160 -8.40 19.43 4.46
CA LEU A 160 -9.15 19.72 3.24
C LEU A 160 -9.75 18.44 2.64
N SER A 161 -9.77 17.35 3.38
CA SER A 161 -10.22 16.05 2.89
C SER A 161 -11.70 16.05 2.50
N ASN A 162 -12.12 15.12 1.66
CA ASN A 162 -13.54 14.97 1.28
C ASN A 162 -14.13 16.26 0.68
N ASN A 163 -13.40 16.89 -0.24
CA ASN A 163 -13.84 18.04 -1.04
C ASN A 163 -13.87 17.64 -2.54
N LEU A 164 -13.95 18.62 -3.44
CA LEU A 164 -14.04 18.41 -4.88
C LEU A 164 -12.83 19.02 -5.63
N LEU A 165 -11.69 19.20 -4.95
CA LEU A 165 -10.53 19.90 -5.50
C LEU A 165 -9.96 19.16 -6.72
N HIS A 166 -9.84 19.84 -7.85
CA HIS A 166 -9.32 19.26 -9.10
C HIS A 166 -7.80 19.38 -9.26
N THR A 167 -7.21 20.40 -8.63
CA THR A 167 -5.77 20.68 -8.61
C THR A 167 -5.43 21.45 -7.35
N LEU A 168 -4.14 21.57 -7.06
CA LEU A 168 -3.62 22.54 -6.09
C LEU A 168 -2.93 23.69 -6.83
N PRO A 169 -3.01 24.93 -6.35
CA PRO A 169 -2.22 26.04 -6.87
C PRO A 169 -0.71 25.85 -6.63
N GLU A 170 0.08 26.53 -7.45
CA GLU A 170 1.51 26.72 -7.22
C GLU A 170 1.73 27.53 -5.93
N ARG A 171 2.77 27.18 -5.16
CA ARG A 171 3.21 27.89 -3.94
C ARG A 171 2.15 28.14 -2.87
N LEU A 172 1.06 27.37 -2.87
CA LEU A 172 -0.06 27.51 -1.94
C LEU A 172 0.37 27.58 -0.46
N PHE A 173 1.44 26.87 -0.09
CA PHE A 173 1.94 26.78 1.29
C PHE A 173 3.29 27.47 1.54
N SER A 174 3.70 28.38 0.65
CA SER A 174 5.03 29.03 0.68
C SER A 174 5.40 29.69 2.01
N ASN A 175 4.41 30.14 2.79
CA ASN A 175 4.61 30.84 4.05
C ASN A 175 4.24 30.01 5.30
N ASN A 176 3.92 28.72 5.14
CA ASN A 176 3.39 27.87 6.23
C ASN A 176 4.44 26.87 6.74
N SER A 177 5.59 27.36 7.17
CA SER A 177 6.74 26.53 7.60
C SER A 177 6.51 25.72 8.87
N PHE A 178 5.48 26.06 9.66
CA PHE A 178 5.07 25.34 10.88
C PHE A 178 4.04 24.22 10.63
N LEU A 179 3.57 24.05 9.39
CA LEU A 179 2.55 23.05 9.08
C LEU A 179 3.16 21.65 9.23
N GLU A 180 2.60 20.84 10.14
CA GLU A 180 3.06 19.47 10.42
C GLU A 180 2.17 18.41 9.76
N THR A 181 0.88 18.72 9.60
CA THR A 181 -0.11 17.76 9.08
C THR A 181 -1.00 18.41 8.05
N LEU A 182 -1.08 17.77 6.88
CA LEU A 182 -1.89 18.22 5.75
C LEU A 182 -2.66 17.04 5.17
N ASP A 183 -3.99 17.08 5.28
CA ASP A 183 -4.88 16.10 4.68
C ASP A 183 -5.63 16.72 3.51
N ILE A 184 -5.40 16.19 2.31
CA ILE A 184 -6.10 16.56 1.07
C ILE A 184 -6.67 15.28 0.42
N SER A 185 -6.92 14.25 1.23
CA SER A 185 -7.43 12.97 0.76
C SER A 185 -8.88 13.07 0.29
N ASN A 186 -9.30 12.10 -0.52
CA ASN A 186 -10.67 12.02 -1.05
C ASN A 186 -11.13 13.32 -1.75
N ASN A 187 -10.29 13.81 -2.66
CA ASN A 187 -10.58 14.93 -3.56
C ASN A 187 -10.57 14.44 -5.02
N GLN A 188 -10.54 15.35 -5.99
CA GLN A 188 -10.54 15.04 -7.43
C GLN A 188 -9.21 15.40 -8.11
N ILE A 189 -8.11 15.44 -7.36
CA ILE A 189 -6.83 15.97 -7.83
C ILE A 189 -6.23 15.06 -8.90
N ILE A 190 -5.95 15.61 -10.08
CA ILE A 190 -5.38 14.86 -11.22
C ILE A 190 -3.86 15.08 -11.34
N TYR A 191 -3.40 16.28 -11.00
CA TYR A 191 -2.01 16.71 -11.09
C TYR A 191 -1.63 17.56 -9.88
N ILE A 192 -0.36 17.51 -9.48
CA ILE A 192 0.20 18.32 -8.41
C ILE A 192 1.37 19.11 -9.02
N PRO A 193 1.28 20.45 -9.09
CA PRO A 193 2.39 21.29 -9.48
C PRO A 193 3.63 21.04 -8.60
N SER A 194 4.81 21.11 -9.20
CA SER A 194 6.07 20.74 -8.53
C SER A 194 6.44 21.68 -7.38
N ASP A 195 5.91 22.90 -7.34
CA ASP A 195 6.20 23.88 -6.29
C ASP A 195 5.05 24.12 -5.30
N THR A 196 3.95 23.34 -5.38
CA THR A 196 2.80 23.46 -4.47
C THR A 196 3.19 23.35 -3.00
N PHE A 197 4.10 22.43 -2.66
CA PHE A 197 4.52 22.14 -1.29
C PHE A 197 5.83 22.83 -0.88
N VAL A 198 6.33 23.77 -1.68
CA VAL A 198 7.48 24.60 -1.28
C VAL A 198 7.11 25.43 -0.05
N GLY A 199 8.04 25.56 0.90
CA GLY A 199 7.84 26.27 2.18
C GLY A 199 7.43 25.39 3.36
N LEU A 200 7.01 24.15 3.11
CA LEU A 200 6.63 23.18 4.15
C LEU A 200 7.85 22.54 4.85
N GLU A 201 8.53 23.30 5.70
CA GLU A 201 9.77 22.88 6.37
C GLU A 201 9.57 21.91 7.54
N SER A 202 8.38 21.88 8.15
CA SER A 202 8.05 21.07 9.32
C SER A 202 7.04 19.95 9.05
N ILE A 203 6.63 19.75 7.79
CA ILE A 203 5.59 18.75 7.47
C ILE A 203 6.08 17.34 7.81
N LEU A 204 5.26 16.62 8.57
CA LEU A 204 5.49 15.24 9.01
C LEU A 204 4.55 14.28 8.30
N THR A 205 3.29 14.67 8.11
CA THR A 205 2.27 13.83 7.48
C THR A 205 1.59 14.55 6.32
N LEU A 206 1.59 13.92 5.15
CA LEU A 206 0.89 14.37 3.95
C LEU A 206 -0.02 13.25 3.43
N ASP A 207 -1.32 13.49 3.44
CA ASP A 207 -2.32 12.57 2.90
C ASP A 207 -2.89 13.10 1.58
N LEU A 208 -2.60 12.38 0.50
CA LEU A 208 -3.10 12.61 -0.85
C LEU A 208 -3.89 11.40 -1.37
N SER A 209 -4.27 10.49 -0.47
CA SER A 209 -4.98 9.26 -0.84
C SER A 209 -6.36 9.54 -1.44
N LYS A 210 -6.92 8.57 -2.19
CA LYS A 210 -8.26 8.65 -2.79
C LYS A 210 -8.46 9.87 -3.70
N ASN A 211 -7.42 10.26 -4.43
CA ASN A 211 -7.49 11.27 -5.48
C ASN A 211 -7.46 10.61 -6.87
N LYS A 212 -7.24 11.38 -7.93
CA LYS A 212 -7.15 10.90 -9.31
C LYS A 212 -5.75 11.11 -9.91
N ILE A 213 -4.72 11.17 -9.06
CA ILE A 213 -3.36 11.53 -9.47
C ILE A 213 -2.83 10.47 -10.44
N LEU A 214 -2.33 10.91 -11.60
CA LEU A 214 -1.88 10.02 -12.68
C LEU A 214 -0.37 9.73 -12.66
N ARG A 215 0.42 10.72 -12.24
CA ARG A 215 1.89 10.67 -12.21
C ARG A 215 2.45 11.60 -11.14
N ILE A 216 3.64 11.28 -10.67
CA ILE A 216 4.42 12.14 -9.77
C ILE A 216 5.76 12.44 -10.46
N GLU A 217 6.10 13.73 -10.52
CA GLU A 217 7.26 14.25 -11.20
C GLU A 217 8.36 14.63 -10.20
N ASN A 218 9.55 14.93 -10.73
CA ASN A 218 10.68 15.33 -9.91
C ASN A 218 10.39 16.70 -9.29
N GLY A 219 10.72 16.85 -8.00
CA GLY A 219 10.50 18.09 -7.28
C GLY A 219 9.12 18.23 -6.64
N THR A 220 8.14 17.37 -6.94
CA THR A 220 6.79 17.44 -6.33
C THR A 220 6.83 17.43 -4.80
N PHE A 221 7.76 16.68 -4.19
CA PHE A 221 7.87 16.57 -2.73
C PHE A 221 9.22 17.06 -2.20
N PRO A 222 9.45 18.39 -2.08
CA PRO A 222 10.69 18.95 -1.52
C PRO A 222 10.70 18.87 0.03
N LEU A 223 10.24 17.76 0.61
CA LEU A 223 9.80 17.65 2.02
C LEU A 223 10.76 16.80 2.86
N LYS A 224 11.82 17.42 3.39
CA LYS A 224 12.93 16.70 4.04
C LYS A 224 12.57 16.01 5.37
N LYS A 225 11.60 16.56 6.10
CA LYS A 225 11.14 16.04 7.41
C LYS A 225 9.92 15.12 7.32
N LEU A 226 9.37 14.91 6.11
CA LEU A 226 8.17 14.12 5.94
C LEU A 226 8.42 12.68 6.38
N GLN A 227 7.58 12.20 7.31
CA GLN A 227 7.65 10.84 7.87
C GLN A 227 6.59 9.93 7.25
N VAL A 228 5.40 10.46 6.95
CA VAL A 228 4.27 9.70 6.42
C VAL A 228 3.77 10.33 5.14
N LEU A 229 3.87 9.58 4.04
CA LEU A 229 3.31 9.95 2.74
C LEU A 229 2.28 8.91 2.30
N LYS A 230 1.04 9.37 2.12
CA LYS A 230 -0.05 8.51 1.66
C LYS A 230 -0.50 8.91 0.27
N LEU A 231 -0.35 8.00 -0.67
CA LEU A 231 -0.71 8.16 -2.08
C LEU A 231 -1.64 7.04 -2.58
N SER A 232 -2.18 6.25 -1.65
CA SER A 232 -3.04 5.11 -1.95
C SER A 232 -4.35 5.49 -2.65
N GLU A 233 -4.95 4.53 -3.36
CA GLU A 233 -6.24 4.71 -4.04
C GLU A 233 -6.24 5.88 -5.04
N ASN A 234 -5.11 6.10 -5.71
CA ASN A 234 -4.96 7.03 -6.83
C ASN A 234 -4.93 6.27 -8.16
N LYS A 235 -4.55 6.95 -9.24
CA LYS A 235 -4.37 6.37 -10.58
C LYS A 235 -2.92 6.43 -11.05
N ILE A 236 -1.98 6.40 -10.09
CA ILE A 236 -0.56 6.61 -10.39
C ILE A 236 -0.07 5.43 -11.21
N SER A 237 0.46 5.72 -12.39
CA SER A 237 1.00 4.72 -13.31
C SER A 237 2.51 4.87 -13.51
N ASN A 238 3.02 6.09 -13.37
CA ASN A 238 4.41 6.45 -13.63
C ASN A 238 4.95 7.39 -12.55
N PHE A 239 6.23 7.19 -12.22
CA PHE A 239 7.07 8.09 -11.44
C PHE A 239 8.29 8.47 -12.26
N THR A 240 8.78 9.70 -12.10
CA THR A 240 10.16 10.01 -12.49
C THR A 240 11.13 9.41 -11.46
N ASP A 241 12.34 9.02 -11.90
CA ASP A 241 13.37 8.39 -11.05
C ASP A 241 13.66 9.12 -9.73
N ASN A 242 13.54 10.45 -9.71
CA ASN A 242 13.89 11.29 -8.57
C ASN A 242 12.66 11.85 -7.82
N ALA A 243 11.46 11.32 -8.06
CA ALA A 243 10.22 11.82 -7.46
C ALA A 243 10.26 11.90 -5.92
N PHE A 244 10.99 10.99 -5.26
CA PHE A 244 11.15 10.95 -3.80
C PHE A 244 12.56 11.31 -3.32
N LYS A 245 13.36 11.98 -4.16
CA LYS A 245 14.78 12.27 -3.86
C LYS A 245 15.00 13.02 -2.54
N SER A 246 14.06 13.86 -2.11
CA SER A 246 14.20 14.69 -0.90
C SER A 246 13.65 14.04 0.38
N LEU A 247 13.01 12.88 0.31
CA LEU A 247 12.24 12.27 1.40
C LEU A 247 13.11 11.42 2.34
N PHE A 248 14.20 11.98 2.86
CA PHE A 248 15.20 11.23 3.65
C PHE A 248 14.67 10.72 5.01
N SER A 249 13.69 11.41 5.59
CA SER A 249 13.09 11.07 6.89
C SER A 249 11.83 10.22 6.75
N LEU A 250 11.50 9.74 5.54
CA LEU A 250 10.25 9.03 5.30
C LEU A 250 10.30 7.64 5.95
N GLU A 251 9.33 7.39 6.82
CA GLU A 251 9.19 6.15 7.59
C GLU A 251 8.07 5.26 7.01
N THR A 252 6.99 5.87 6.53
CA THR A 252 5.82 5.18 5.99
C THR A 252 5.46 5.72 4.60
N LEU A 253 5.42 4.83 3.62
CA LEU A 253 4.97 5.11 2.26
C LEU A 253 3.83 4.18 1.86
N LEU A 254 2.65 4.74 1.65
CA LEU A 254 1.47 3.98 1.21
C LEU A 254 1.16 4.28 -0.26
N LEU A 255 1.24 3.25 -1.09
CA LEU A 255 1.01 3.30 -2.54
C LEU A 255 -0.02 2.27 -3.02
N PHE A 256 -0.74 1.62 -2.10
CA PHE A 256 -1.69 0.58 -2.45
C PHE A 256 -2.82 1.07 -3.36
N LYS A 257 -3.40 0.16 -4.15
CA LYS A 257 -4.52 0.47 -5.09
C LYS A 257 -4.18 1.60 -6.06
N ASN A 258 -2.99 1.55 -6.67
CA ASN A 258 -2.60 2.41 -7.80
C ASN A 258 -2.57 1.60 -9.11
N LYS A 259 -1.87 2.08 -10.14
CA LYS A 259 -1.75 1.45 -11.46
C LYS A 259 -0.31 1.21 -11.88
N LEU A 260 0.60 1.06 -10.90
CA LEU A 260 2.03 0.92 -11.13
C LEU A 260 2.33 -0.38 -11.86
N LYS A 261 2.97 -0.30 -13.03
CA LYS A 261 3.42 -1.49 -13.78
C LYS A 261 4.87 -1.86 -13.49
N LYS A 262 5.69 -0.87 -13.14
CA LYS A 262 7.11 -0.97 -12.84
C LYS A 262 7.46 0.07 -11.78
N ILE A 263 8.54 -0.18 -11.06
CA ILE A 263 9.14 0.77 -10.12
C ILE A 263 10.44 1.26 -10.76
N PRO A 264 10.66 2.58 -10.90
CA PRO A 264 11.95 3.09 -11.32
C PRO A 264 13.06 2.68 -10.32
N PRO A 265 14.22 2.16 -10.77
CA PRO A 265 15.24 1.61 -9.87
C PRO A 265 15.75 2.59 -8.81
N LYS A 266 15.72 3.90 -9.08
CA LYS A 266 16.19 4.95 -8.17
C LYS A 266 15.10 5.57 -7.31
N LEU A 267 13.84 5.17 -7.49
CA LEU A 267 12.69 5.81 -6.82
C LEU A 267 12.85 5.81 -5.29
N PHE A 268 13.32 4.70 -4.73
CA PHE A 268 13.47 4.51 -3.28
C PHE A 268 14.91 4.71 -2.77
N HIS A 269 15.84 5.15 -3.63
CA HIS A 269 17.27 5.15 -3.34
C HIS A 269 17.64 5.91 -2.07
N ASN A 270 16.95 7.03 -1.78
CA ASN A 270 17.23 7.90 -0.64
C ASN A 270 16.35 7.64 0.60
N LEU A 271 15.45 6.66 0.56
CA LEU A 271 14.47 6.39 1.61
C LEU A 271 15.08 5.52 2.74
N HIS A 272 16.20 5.96 3.31
CA HIS A 272 16.97 5.18 4.27
C HIS A 272 16.23 4.93 5.60
N SER A 273 15.27 5.80 5.94
CA SER A 273 14.46 5.72 7.16
C SER A 273 13.18 4.89 7.00
N LEU A 274 12.93 4.34 5.81
CA LEU A 274 11.66 3.69 5.49
C LEU A 274 11.50 2.38 6.28
N THR A 275 10.42 2.26 7.02
CA THR A 275 10.08 1.08 7.83
C THR A 275 8.86 0.35 7.31
N PHE A 276 7.94 1.06 6.65
CA PHE A 276 6.69 0.52 6.12
C PHE A 276 6.48 0.94 4.66
N LEU A 277 6.40 -0.05 3.77
CA LEU A 277 6.13 0.15 2.35
C LEU A 277 4.98 -0.75 1.90
N ASP A 278 3.89 -0.13 1.43
CA ASP A 278 2.75 -0.84 0.88
C ASP A 278 2.57 -0.50 -0.61
N LEU A 279 2.80 -1.51 -1.45
CA LEU A 279 2.65 -1.50 -2.90
C LEU A 279 1.55 -2.47 -3.36
N SER A 280 0.69 -2.92 -2.43
CA SER A 280 -0.35 -3.90 -2.72
C SER A 280 -1.38 -3.39 -3.72
N ASN A 281 -2.05 -4.31 -4.41
CA ASN A 281 -3.12 -4.02 -5.35
C ASN A 281 -2.69 -3.01 -6.44
N ASN A 282 -1.51 -3.26 -7.02
CA ASN A 282 -0.97 -2.54 -8.16
C ASN A 282 -0.89 -3.48 -9.38
N ASN A 283 -0.21 -3.05 -10.44
CA ASN A 283 -0.06 -3.83 -11.67
C ASN A 283 1.39 -4.30 -11.89
N LEU A 284 2.17 -4.51 -10.83
CA LEU A 284 3.61 -4.82 -10.93
C LEU A 284 3.82 -6.20 -11.55
N ILE A 285 4.72 -6.31 -12.52
CA ILE A 285 4.97 -7.56 -13.27
C ILE A 285 6.34 -8.17 -12.93
N THR A 286 7.35 -7.34 -12.74
CA THR A 286 8.72 -7.77 -12.45
C THR A 286 9.47 -6.68 -11.70
N PHE A 287 10.53 -7.09 -11.01
CA PHE A 287 11.56 -6.22 -10.47
C PHE A 287 12.86 -6.38 -11.26
N THR A 288 13.75 -5.40 -11.11
CA THR A 288 15.14 -5.47 -11.57
C THR A 288 16.07 -6.05 -10.51
N GLY A 289 15.65 -6.05 -9.24
CA GLY A 289 16.41 -6.54 -8.09
C GLY A 289 17.20 -5.45 -7.36
N LEU A 290 17.06 -4.18 -7.78
CA LEU A 290 17.77 -3.03 -7.23
C LEU A 290 16.85 -2.08 -6.45
N GLU A 291 15.53 -2.23 -6.61
CA GLU A 291 14.52 -1.30 -6.08
C GLU A 291 14.59 -1.12 -4.56
N PHE A 292 14.96 -2.17 -3.84
CA PHE A 292 14.96 -2.19 -2.37
C PHE A 292 16.37 -2.18 -1.75
N GLN A 293 17.42 -1.98 -2.55
CA GLN A 293 18.82 -2.16 -2.14
C GLN A 293 19.24 -1.28 -0.94
N ASN A 294 18.65 -0.10 -0.78
CA ASN A 294 19.00 0.85 0.30
C ASN A 294 18.00 0.86 1.46
N LEU A 295 16.98 -0.01 1.44
CA LEU A 295 15.91 -0.03 2.44
C LEU A 295 16.29 -0.90 3.65
N HIS A 296 17.38 -0.52 4.32
CA HIS A 296 17.96 -1.31 5.41
C HIS A 296 17.11 -1.35 6.68
N LEU A 297 16.27 -0.34 6.91
CA LEU A 297 15.39 -0.23 8.08
C LEU A 297 13.97 -0.76 7.81
N LEU A 298 13.69 -1.27 6.60
CA LEU A 298 12.37 -1.75 6.22
C LEU A 298 11.97 -2.94 7.08
N ARG A 299 10.79 -2.88 7.69
CA ARG A 299 10.21 -3.92 8.55
C ARG A 299 8.99 -4.57 7.91
N HIS A 300 8.19 -3.79 7.18
CA HIS A 300 6.98 -4.25 6.52
C HIS A 300 7.02 -3.94 5.03
N LEU A 301 6.85 -4.97 4.21
CA LEU A 301 6.71 -4.87 2.76
C LEU A 301 5.47 -5.65 2.30
N ASP A 302 4.50 -4.93 1.75
CA ASP A 302 3.30 -5.50 1.15
C ASP A 302 3.35 -5.38 -0.39
N LEU A 303 3.36 -6.52 -1.06
CA LEU A 303 3.34 -6.70 -2.51
C LEU A 303 2.11 -7.50 -2.97
N LYS A 304 1.14 -7.73 -2.09
CA LYS A 304 -0.08 -8.48 -2.34
C LYS A 304 -0.86 -7.97 -3.56
N GLU A 305 -1.58 -8.85 -4.25
CA GLU A 305 -2.48 -8.47 -5.35
C GLU A 305 -1.75 -7.68 -6.45
N ASN A 306 -0.60 -8.19 -6.89
CA ASN A 306 0.11 -7.71 -8.07
C ASN A 306 0.13 -8.81 -9.16
N PHE A 307 0.92 -8.62 -10.22
CA PHE A 307 1.07 -9.58 -11.31
C PHE A 307 2.49 -10.13 -11.40
N LEU A 308 3.21 -10.20 -10.29
CA LEU A 308 4.60 -10.65 -10.26
C LEU A 308 4.70 -12.10 -10.71
N THR A 309 5.51 -12.37 -11.73
CA THR A 309 5.73 -13.74 -12.25
C THR A 309 6.95 -14.42 -11.66
N GLN A 310 7.90 -13.63 -11.18
CA GLN A 310 9.14 -14.09 -10.56
C GLN A 310 9.71 -13.02 -9.62
N ILE A 311 10.55 -13.45 -8.69
CA ILE A 311 11.36 -12.56 -7.85
C ILE A 311 12.84 -12.77 -8.25
N PRO A 312 13.52 -11.74 -8.77
CA PRO A 312 14.95 -11.85 -9.09
C PRO A 312 15.78 -12.23 -7.86
N ASN A 313 16.89 -12.92 -8.08
CA ASN A 313 17.83 -13.29 -7.03
C ASN A 313 18.33 -12.06 -6.27
N ASN A 314 18.46 -12.18 -4.94
CA ASN A 314 18.97 -11.12 -4.06
C ASN A 314 18.14 -9.82 -4.03
N THR A 315 16.90 -9.82 -4.55
CA THR A 315 15.99 -8.65 -4.52
C THR A 315 15.84 -8.04 -3.12
N PHE A 316 15.87 -8.89 -2.08
CA PHE A 316 15.70 -8.48 -0.68
C PHE A 316 16.98 -8.57 0.17
N ALA A 317 18.15 -8.81 -0.44
CA ALA A 317 19.39 -9.13 0.27
C ALA A 317 19.79 -8.07 1.32
N ASN A 318 19.42 -6.80 1.09
CA ASN A 318 19.77 -5.68 1.95
C ASN A 318 18.67 -5.28 2.95
N CYS A 319 17.48 -5.90 2.86
CA CYS A 319 16.35 -5.64 3.76
C CYS A 319 16.45 -6.49 5.04
N THR A 320 17.57 -6.38 5.74
CA THR A 320 17.93 -7.27 6.87
C THR A 320 17.07 -7.08 8.12
N ASN A 321 16.28 -6.01 8.19
CA ASN A 321 15.31 -5.75 9.25
C ASN A 321 13.86 -6.13 8.91
N LEU A 322 13.63 -6.76 7.74
CA LEU A 322 12.27 -7.11 7.33
C LEU A 322 11.68 -8.17 8.26
N GLU A 323 10.51 -7.87 8.81
CA GLU A 323 9.77 -8.71 9.75
C GLU A 323 8.56 -9.36 9.06
N THR A 324 7.93 -8.67 8.11
CA THR A 324 6.74 -9.15 7.43
C THR A 324 6.83 -8.90 5.93
N LEU A 325 6.60 -9.95 5.14
CA LEU A 325 6.58 -9.92 3.69
C LEU A 325 5.32 -10.61 3.17
N ASP A 326 4.44 -9.84 2.54
CA ASP A 326 3.26 -10.37 1.85
C ASP A 326 3.46 -10.27 0.33
N ILE A 327 3.55 -11.41 -0.35
CA ILE A 327 3.59 -11.52 -1.82
C ILE A 327 2.44 -12.42 -2.29
N SER A 328 1.35 -12.49 -1.53
CA SER A 328 0.17 -13.27 -1.87
C SER A 328 -0.55 -12.72 -3.10
N LYS A 329 -1.40 -13.54 -3.72
CA LYS A 329 -2.24 -13.13 -4.86
C LYS A 329 -1.43 -12.54 -6.01
N ASN A 330 -0.29 -13.16 -6.31
CA ASN A 330 0.57 -12.85 -7.44
C ASN A 330 0.55 -14.01 -8.46
N LYS A 331 1.48 -14.03 -9.40
CA LYS A 331 1.59 -15.06 -10.45
C LYS A 331 2.93 -15.80 -10.38
N LEU A 332 3.52 -15.90 -9.18
CA LEU A 332 4.82 -16.53 -8.99
C LEU A 332 4.74 -18.02 -9.31
N ARG A 333 5.74 -18.54 -10.01
CA ARG A 333 5.76 -19.94 -10.49
C ARG A 333 6.78 -20.84 -9.78
N PHE A 334 7.93 -20.28 -9.42
CA PHE A 334 9.00 -20.98 -8.73
C PHE A 334 9.74 -20.03 -7.78
N LEU A 335 10.43 -20.58 -6.79
CA LEU A 335 11.29 -19.84 -5.87
C LEU A 335 12.69 -20.46 -5.88
N ASN A 336 13.72 -19.62 -6.01
CA ASN A 336 15.11 -20.02 -6.06
C ASN A 336 15.72 -20.01 -4.64
N GLU A 337 16.94 -20.54 -4.51
CA GLU A 337 17.70 -20.50 -3.26
C GLU A 337 17.87 -19.07 -2.70
N SER A 338 18.19 -18.11 -3.57
CA SER A 338 18.52 -16.74 -3.18
C SER A 338 17.32 -15.78 -3.17
N THR A 339 16.08 -16.29 -3.30
CA THR A 339 14.87 -15.45 -3.33
C THR A 339 14.65 -14.70 -2.02
N PHE A 340 14.90 -15.34 -0.87
CA PHE A 340 14.74 -14.76 0.47
C PHE A 340 16.07 -14.59 1.22
N HIS A 341 17.17 -14.55 0.49
CA HIS A 341 18.49 -14.31 1.09
C HIS A 341 18.51 -12.93 1.78
N GLY A 342 19.11 -12.85 2.97
CA GLY A 342 19.19 -11.63 3.79
C GLY A 342 18.01 -11.38 4.73
N LEU A 343 16.93 -12.16 4.64
CA LEU A 343 15.71 -11.97 5.45
C LEU A 343 15.76 -12.69 6.82
N ASP A 344 16.86 -12.53 7.56
CA ASP A 344 17.12 -13.30 8.78
C ASP A 344 16.16 -12.98 9.94
N LYS A 345 15.58 -11.77 9.94
CA LYS A 345 14.62 -11.31 10.96
C LYS A 345 13.16 -11.58 10.61
N LEU A 346 12.88 -12.16 9.44
CA LEU A 346 11.52 -12.36 8.95
C LEU A 346 10.72 -13.24 9.92
N VAL A 347 9.54 -12.75 10.29
CA VAL A 347 8.60 -13.39 11.22
C VAL A 347 7.39 -13.95 10.47
N SER A 348 6.92 -13.24 9.44
CA SER A 348 5.75 -13.63 8.64
C SER A 348 6.05 -13.56 7.15
N LEU A 349 5.80 -14.67 6.45
CA LEU A 349 5.90 -14.79 5.00
C LEU A 349 4.59 -15.33 4.44
N VAL A 350 3.93 -14.53 3.59
CA VAL A 350 2.66 -14.90 2.95
C VAL A 350 2.89 -15.05 1.44
N LEU A 351 2.71 -16.27 0.95
CA LEU A 351 2.83 -16.66 -0.46
C LEU A 351 1.53 -17.26 -1.02
N SER A 352 0.43 -17.17 -0.26
CA SER A 352 -0.87 -17.73 -0.63
C SER A 352 -1.37 -17.21 -1.98
N GLU A 353 -2.18 -18.01 -2.66
CA GLU A 353 -2.83 -17.61 -3.92
C GLU A 353 -1.82 -17.21 -5.02
N ASN A 354 -0.77 -18.00 -5.20
CA ASN A 354 0.18 -17.88 -6.31
C ASN A 354 0.07 -19.09 -7.26
N GLN A 355 1.01 -19.24 -8.18
CA GLN A 355 1.08 -20.35 -9.14
C GLN A 355 2.32 -21.23 -8.88
N LEU A 356 2.77 -21.30 -7.63
CA LEU A 356 4.02 -21.97 -7.28
C LEU A 356 3.86 -23.48 -7.42
N TYR A 357 4.66 -24.10 -8.28
CA TYR A 357 4.68 -25.57 -8.43
C TYR A 357 5.97 -26.20 -7.90
N GLU A 358 7.03 -25.42 -7.71
CA GLU A 358 8.32 -25.89 -7.23
C GLU A 358 9.00 -24.83 -6.35
N VAL A 359 9.72 -25.30 -5.33
CA VAL A 359 10.64 -24.48 -4.52
C VAL A 359 11.98 -25.20 -4.44
N HIS A 360 13.08 -24.45 -4.42
CA HIS A 360 14.38 -25.03 -4.14
C HIS A 360 14.47 -25.45 -2.66
N PHE A 361 15.12 -26.58 -2.37
CA PHE A 361 15.19 -27.13 -1.00
C PHE A 361 15.88 -26.20 0.01
N MET A 362 16.70 -25.25 -0.47
CA MET A 362 17.36 -24.23 0.36
C MET A 362 16.68 -22.85 0.36
N THR A 363 15.53 -22.66 -0.32
CA THR A 363 14.85 -21.35 -0.42
C THR A 363 14.55 -20.71 0.94
N PHE A 364 14.22 -21.51 1.95
CA PHE A 364 13.90 -21.03 3.30
C PHE A 364 15.06 -21.17 4.30
N SER A 365 16.27 -21.45 3.83
CA SER A 365 17.42 -21.79 4.68
C SER A 365 17.82 -20.66 5.66
N THR A 366 17.62 -19.40 5.26
CA THR A 366 17.94 -18.19 6.04
C THR A 366 16.84 -17.80 7.04
N LEU A 367 15.61 -18.30 6.89
CA LEU A 367 14.43 -17.82 7.62
C LEU A 367 14.30 -18.40 9.04
N LYS A 368 15.35 -18.30 9.86
CA LYS A 368 15.43 -18.94 11.19
C LYS A 368 14.42 -18.41 12.21
N ASN A 369 13.91 -17.20 12.00
CA ASN A 369 12.98 -16.54 12.91
C ASN A 369 11.50 -16.63 12.48
N LEU A 370 11.22 -17.34 11.38
CA LEU A 370 9.88 -17.37 10.80
C LEU A 370 8.91 -18.13 11.71
N THR A 371 7.77 -17.50 12.01
CA THR A 371 6.68 -18.08 12.81
C THR A 371 5.46 -18.39 11.96
N THR A 372 5.23 -17.58 10.92
CA THR A 372 4.05 -17.67 10.05
C THR A 372 4.48 -17.89 8.61
N LEU A 373 4.02 -18.99 8.00
CA LEU A 373 4.26 -19.32 6.60
C LEU A 373 2.97 -19.78 5.94
N TYR A 374 2.47 -18.98 5.00
CA TYR A 374 1.29 -19.35 4.22
C TYR A 374 1.68 -19.66 2.78
N ILE A 375 1.50 -20.92 2.35
CA ILE A 375 1.74 -21.40 0.99
C ILE A 375 0.51 -22.11 0.40
N ASP A 376 -0.66 -21.91 1.03
CA ASP A 376 -1.95 -22.41 0.55
C ASP A 376 -2.35 -21.81 -0.79
N ASN A 377 -3.29 -22.46 -1.50
CA ASN A 377 -3.78 -22.01 -2.79
C ASN A 377 -2.64 -21.78 -3.81
N ASN A 378 -1.77 -22.79 -3.95
CA ASN A 378 -0.68 -22.83 -4.92
C ASN A 378 -0.79 -24.11 -5.77
N MET A 379 0.26 -24.43 -6.53
CA MET A 379 0.30 -25.55 -7.46
C MET A 379 1.29 -26.65 -7.04
N PHE A 380 1.60 -26.79 -5.74
CA PHE A 380 2.57 -27.77 -5.26
C PHE A 380 2.07 -29.22 -5.39
N PRO A 381 2.76 -30.08 -6.16
CA PRO A 381 2.52 -31.53 -6.12
C PRO A 381 3.21 -32.18 -4.92
N SER A 382 4.36 -31.68 -4.50
CA SER A 382 5.11 -32.11 -3.32
C SER A 382 6.02 -30.98 -2.84
N LEU A 383 6.71 -31.18 -1.72
CA LEU A 383 7.80 -30.29 -1.28
C LEU A 383 9.10 -31.09 -1.19
N PRO A 384 10.25 -30.52 -1.59
CA PRO A 384 11.53 -31.18 -1.41
C PRO A 384 11.80 -31.51 0.05
N SER A 385 12.60 -32.56 0.28
CA SER A 385 12.98 -32.98 1.61
C SER A 385 13.66 -31.86 2.39
N ARG A 386 13.32 -31.73 3.67
CA ARG A 386 13.87 -30.75 4.63
C ARG A 386 13.49 -29.29 4.40
N THR A 387 12.67 -28.98 3.40
CA THR A 387 12.29 -27.59 3.04
C THR A 387 11.76 -26.79 4.24
N LEU A 388 10.94 -27.38 5.11
CA LEU A 388 10.36 -26.73 6.29
C LEU A 388 11.22 -26.88 7.56
N ASP A 389 12.22 -27.76 7.56
CA ASP A 389 13.04 -28.06 8.74
C ASP A 389 14.00 -26.91 9.09
N TYR A 390 14.26 -26.02 8.12
CA TYR A 390 15.11 -24.84 8.30
C TYR A 390 14.51 -23.78 9.24
N MET A 391 13.22 -23.86 9.54
CA MET A 391 12.43 -22.85 10.27
C MET A 391 11.88 -23.44 11.58
N PRO A 392 12.72 -23.59 12.64
CA PRO A 392 12.32 -24.29 13.87
C PRO A 392 11.23 -23.56 14.67
N LYS A 393 11.08 -22.25 14.47
CA LYS A 393 10.11 -21.39 15.17
C LYS A 393 8.73 -21.32 14.50
N LEU A 394 8.48 -22.11 13.46
CA LEU A 394 7.17 -22.12 12.81
C LEU A 394 6.07 -22.51 13.82
N GLU A 395 5.01 -21.72 13.82
CA GLU A 395 3.82 -21.88 14.65
C GLU A 395 2.56 -21.97 13.78
N ASN A 396 2.50 -21.19 12.70
CA ASN A 396 1.32 -20.95 11.89
C ASN A 396 1.58 -21.26 10.43
N VAL A 397 1.12 -22.41 9.95
CA VAL A 397 1.36 -22.88 8.58
C VAL A 397 0.05 -23.16 7.86
N LYS A 398 -0.06 -22.69 6.61
CA LYS A 398 -1.19 -23.00 5.71
C LYS A 398 -0.69 -23.75 4.48
N LEU A 399 -1.31 -24.90 4.20
CA LEU A 399 -0.91 -25.85 3.14
C LEU A 399 -2.08 -26.30 2.26
N SER A 400 -3.31 -25.94 2.61
CA SER A 400 -4.52 -26.36 1.91
C SER A 400 -4.55 -25.87 0.46
N ASN A 401 -5.42 -26.47 -0.35
CA ASN A 401 -5.62 -26.09 -1.75
C ASN A 401 -4.33 -26.10 -2.58
N ASN A 402 -3.49 -27.11 -2.36
CA ASN A 402 -2.40 -27.47 -3.25
C ASN A 402 -2.69 -28.85 -3.85
N PRO A 403 -2.31 -29.09 -5.13
CA PRO A 403 -2.55 -30.35 -5.81
C PRO A 403 -1.57 -31.46 -5.37
N TRP A 404 -1.56 -31.79 -4.09
CA TRP A 404 -0.65 -32.79 -3.51
C TRP A 404 -0.73 -34.14 -4.24
N HIS A 405 0.38 -34.54 -4.87
CA HIS A 405 0.58 -35.80 -5.54
C HIS A 405 1.20 -36.81 -4.57
N CYS A 406 0.37 -37.70 -4.04
CA CYS A 406 0.70 -38.61 -2.97
C CYS A 406 1.40 -39.87 -3.45
N ASP A 407 2.65 -39.69 -3.89
CA ASP A 407 3.62 -40.75 -4.18
C ASP A 407 4.79 -40.69 -3.17
N CYS A 408 5.92 -41.33 -3.50
CA CYS A 408 7.08 -41.33 -2.62
C CYS A 408 7.73 -39.94 -2.43
N HIS A 409 7.52 -38.97 -3.34
CA HIS A 409 7.99 -37.59 -3.17
C HIS A 409 7.19 -36.84 -2.10
N ALA A 410 5.92 -37.21 -1.87
CA ALA A 410 5.10 -36.65 -0.80
C ALA A 410 5.44 -37.19 0.60
N LEU A 411 6.36 -38.17 0.73
CA LEU A 411 6.70 -38.78 2.01
C LEU A 411 7.16 -37.76 3.06
N TYR A 412 7.98 -36.79 2.64
CA TYR A 412 8.47 -35.72 3.52
C TYR A 412 7.30 -34.89 4.07
N ILE A 413 6.47 -34.33 3.19
CA ILE A 413 5.39 -33.43 3.60
C ILE A 413 4.32 -34.18 4.40
N SER A 414 4.00 -35.42 4.03
CA SER A 414 3.10 -36.30 4.79
C SER A 414 3.61 -36.55 6.22
N ALA A 415 4.90 -36.87 6.38
CA ALA A 415 5.52 -37.04 7.68
C ALA A 415 5.56 -35.73 8.50
N TRP A 416 5.90 -34.62 7.85
CA TRP A 416 5.97 -33.31 8.50
C TRP A 416 4.60 -32.86 9.02
N VAL A 417 3.54 -32.98 8.20
CA VAL A 417 2.17 -32.63 8.60
C VAL A 417 1.68 -33.51 9.74
N ARG A 418 2.00 -34.81 9.73
CA ARG A 418 1.65 -35.73 10.83
C ARG A 418 2.31 -35.34 12.15
N LEU A 419 3.59 -34.92 12.11
CA LEU A 419 4.34 -34.56 13.31
C LEU A 419 4.02 -33.13 13.82
N ASN A 420 3.49 -32.27 12.95
CA ASN A 420 3.23 -30.86 13.23
C ASN A 420 1.76 -30.48 13.06
N GLU A 421 0.82 -31.40 13.33
CA GLU A 421 -0.61 -31.17 13.11
C GLU A 421 -1.14 -29.89 13.78
N MET A 422 -0.66 -29.59 14.99
CA MET A 422 -1.05 -28.38 15.74
C MET A 422 -0.59 -27.07 15.09
N LYS A 423 0.38 -27.11 14.16
CA LYS A 423 0.89 -25.93 13.45
C LYS A 423 0.11 -25.62 12.18
N ILE A 424 -0.75 -26.52 11.74
CA ILE A 424 -1.58 -26.34 10.54
C ILE A 424 -2.80 -25.50 10.91
N TRP A 425 -2.86 -24.25 10.42
CA TRP A 425 -3.90 -23.29 10.79
C TRP A 425 -5.05 -23.21 9.77
N ASP A 426 -5.08 -24.11 8.80
CA ASP A 426 -6.16 -24.28 7.81
C ASP A 426 -6.68 -25.72 7.78
N TYR A 427 -7.40 -26.09 6.71
CA TYR A 427 -7.88 -27.45 6.54
C TYR A 427 -6.72 -28.42 6.32
N SER A 428 -6.78 -29.59 6.97
CA SER A 428 -5.76 -30.63 6.80
C SER A 428 -5.59 -30.95 5.31
N PRO A 429 -4.37 -30.88 4.76
CA PRO A 429 -4.15 -31.05 3.34
C PRO A 429 -4.45 -32.49 2.90
N THR A 430 -5.12 -32.62 1.77
CA THR A 430 -5.54 -33.90 1.17
C THR A 430 -4.83 -34.12 -0.16
N CYS A 431 -4.64 -35.38 -0.49
CA CYS A 431 -4.16 -35.79 -1.81
C CYS A 431 -5.18 -35.44 -2.90
N ILE A 432 -4.71 -34.94 -4.02
CA ILE A 432 -5.52 -34.79 -5.25
C ILE A 432 -5.23 -35.90 -6.25
N SER A 433 -4.03 -36.47 -6.18
CA SER A 433 -3.58 -37.52 -7.08
C SER A 433 -2.60 -38.42 -6.33
N PRO A 434 -2.35 -39.65 -6.80
CA PRO A 434 -3.11 -40.35 -7.85
C PRO A 434 -4.56 -40.64 -7.43
N TRP A 435 -5.43 -40.95 -8.39
CA TRP A 435 -6.89 -41.07 -8.20
C TRP A 435 -7.32 -42.01 -7.06
N TYR A 436 -6.56 -43.09 -6.80
CA TYR A 436 -6.85 -44.05 -5.74
C TYR A 436 -6.52 -43.54 -4.32
N LEU A 437 -5.74 -42.45 -4.21
CA LEU A 437 -5.47 -41.74 -2.97
C LEU A 437 -6.18 -40.38 -2.89
N GLU A 438 -6.97 -40.02 -3.90
CA GLU A 438 -7.71 -38.75 -3.91
C GLU A 438 -8.58 -38.61 -2.65
N GLY A 439 -8.59 -37.40 -2.07
CA GLY A 439 -9.32 -37.08 -0.85
C GLY A 439 -8.71 -37.64 0.45
N HIS A 440 -7.67 -38.47 0.39
CA HIS A 440 -7.00 -38.96 1.59
C HIS A 440 -6.18 -37.86 2.26
N PHE A 441 -6.27 -37.77 3.60
CA PHE A 441 -5.48 -36.80 4.36
C PHE A 441 -3.99 -37.17 4.37
N LEU A 442 -3.13 -36.22 4.01
CA LEU A 442 -1.67 -36.41 3.97
C LEU A 442 -1.11 -36.95 5.29
N LYS A 443 -1.64 -36.48 6.43
CA LYS A 443 -1.20 -36.90 7.79
C LYS A 443 -1.37 -38.39 8.07
N LYS A 444 -2.30 -39.06 7.39
CA LYS A 444 -2.60 -40.49 7.59
C LYS A 444 -1.71 -41.41 6.78
N LEU A 445 -1.12 -40.92 5.69
CA LEU A 445 -0.30 -41.71 4.78
C LEU A 445 1.11 -41.90 5.36
N LYS A 446 1.68 -43.08 5.17
CA LYS A 446 3.03 -43.45 5.60
C LYS A 446 3.76 -44.07 4.41
N PHE A 447 4.96 -44.57 4.67
CA PHE A 447 5.82 -45.18 3.66
C PHE A 447 5.14 -46.32 2.87
N PRO A 448 4.40 -47.26 3.49
CA PRO A 448 3.73 -48.32 2.74
C PRO A 448 2.64 -47.79 1.80
N GLU A 449 1.87 -46.78 2.19
CA GLU A 449 0.80 -46.27 1.33
C GLU A 449 1.34 -45.42 0.17
N LEU A 450 2.46 -44.72 0.37
CA LEU A 450 3.03 -43.76 -0.61
C LEU A 450 4.06 -44.37 -1.57
N CYS A 451 4.89 -45.31 -1.09
CA CYS A 451 6.06 -45.81 -1.83
C CYS A 451 5.95 -47.29 -2.25
N SER A 452 4.94 -48.04 -1.79
CA SER A 452 4.82 -49.46 -2.14
C SER A 452 4.60 -49.62 -3.65
N GLY A 453 5.47 -50.41 -4.29
CA GLY A 453 5.45 -50.64 -5.74
C GLY A 453 6.51 -49.86 -6.54
N GLN A 454 7.10 -48.79 -5.99
CA GLN A 454 8.27 -48.13 -6.62
C GLN A 454 9.57 -48.94 -6.47
N TRP A 455 9.56 -50.00 -5.66
CA TRP A 455 10.66 -50.97 -5.58
C TRP A 455 10.75 -51.87 -6.82
N ALA A 456 9.67 -52.00 -7.61
CA ALA A 456 9.68 -52.79 -8.84
C ALA A 456 10.45 -52.10 -9.98
N SER A 457 10.67 -50.79 -9.89
CA SER A 457 11.43 -49.99 -10.87
C SER A 457 12.91 -49.81 -10.46
N MET A 458 13.26 -50.10 -9.21
CA MET A 458 14.64 -50.02 -8.68
C MET A 458 15.45 -51.32 -8.86
N VAL A 459 14.93 -52.30 -9.60
CA VAL A 459 15.63 -53.59 -9.84
C VAL A 459 16.86 -53.43 -10.76
N ASN A 460 17.07 -52.25 -11.35
CA ASN A 460 18.23 -51.95 -12.20
C ASN A 460 19.26 -50.96 -11.60
N LEU A 461 19.28 -50.78 -10.28
CA LEU A 461 20.38 -50.07 -9.62
C LEU A 461 21.12 -50.99 -8.64
N SER A 462 22.39 -51.26 -8.96
CA SER A 462 23.35 -51.94 -8.07
C SER A 462 23.44 -51.18 -6.74
N PRO A 463 23.32 -51.84 -5.59
CA PRO A 463 23.29 -51.15 -4.30
C PRO A 463 24.66 -50.54 -3.98
N ARG A 464 24.73 -49.21 -3.89
CA ARG A 464 25.83 -48.49 -3.21
C ARG A 464 25.39 -48.04 -1.83
N LEU A 465 25.27 -48.98 -0.90
CA LEU A 465 25.46 -48.72 0.53
C LEU A 465 26.17 -49.92 1.17
N PRO A 466 27.18 -49.72 2.04
CA PRO A 466 27.98 -50.81 2.61
C PRO A 466 27.15 -51.73 3.51
N MET A 467 27.24 -53.04 3.24
CA MET A 467 26.61 -54.18 3.92
C MET A 467 27.10 -54.41 5.37
N GLN A 468 27.41 -53.36 6.15
CA GLN A 468 27.83 -53.50 7.55
C GLN A 468 26.79 -53.02 8.58
N GLN A 469 25.72 -52.33 8.16
CA GLN A 469 24.67 -51.87 9.09
C GLN A 469 23.34 -52.64 9.01
N LEU A 470 23.21 -53.59 8.06
CA LEU A 470 21.99 -54.41 7.90
C LEU A 470 21.99 -55.72 8.71
N LEU A 471 23.07 -56.05 9.41
CA LEU A 471 23.16 -57.23 10.29
C LEU A 471 22.46 -57.05 11.66
N ALA A 472 21.92 -55.86 11.95
CA ALA A 472 21.19 -55.59 13.21
C ALA A 472 19.70 -55.92 13.17
N LEU A 473 19.16 -56.37 12.02
CA LEU A 473 17.76 -56.74 11.88
C LEU A 473 17.69 -58.19 11.37
N ASN A 474 17.44 -59.13 12.29
CA ASN A 474 17.19 -60.54 12.03
C ASN A 474 16.05 -60.73 11.00
N VAL A 475 16.36 -60.71 9.71
CA VAL A 475 15.44 -61.08 8.64
C VAL A 475 16.05 -62.23 7.87
N THR A 476 15.53 -63.44 8.13
CA THR A 476 15.86 -64.64 7.36
C THR A 476 15.24 -64.52 5.96
N VAL A 477 16.07 -64.39 4.94
CA VAL A 477 15.64 -64.44 3.54
C VAL A 477 15.69 -65.90 3.07
N ASN A 478 14.53 -66.53 2.90
CA ASN A 478 14.41 -67.80 2.17
C ASN A 478 14.67 -67.55 0.68
N ARG A 479 15.85 -67.93 0.19
CA ARG A 479 16.12 -68.06 -1.25
C ARG A 479 16.05 -69.53 -1.64
N LYS A 480 15.12 -69.89 -2.52
CA LYS A 480 15.21 -71.11 -3.33
C LYS A 480 16.29 -70.90 -4.40
N PRO A 481 17.16 -71.89 -4.69
CA PRO A 481 18.16 -71.79 -5.75
C PRO A 481 17.55 -72.22 -7.09
N GLN A 482 17.78 -71.43 -8.13
CA GLN A 482 17.57 -71.84 -9.52
C GLN A 482 18.94 -72.04 -10.16
N GLY A 483 19.12 -73.21 -10.76
CA GLY A 483 20.39 -73.75 -11.22
C GLY A 483 20.95 -73.07 -12.47
N SER A 484 22.26 -73.23 -12.57
CA SER A 484 23.15 -73.08 -13.71
C SER A 484 22.61 -73.71 -15.00
N ILE A 485 22.85 -73.05 -16.14
CA ILE A 485 23.45 -73.63 -17.35
C ILE A 485 24.21 -72.49 -18.05
N ASP A 486 25.48 -72.78 -18.31
CA ASP A 486 26.47 -72.00 -19.04
C ASP A 486 26.41 -72.32 -20.56
N ASP A 487 27.25 -71.62 -21.32
CA ASP A 487 27.59 -71.74 -22.74
C ASP A 487 26.62 -71.05 -23.71
N GLY A 488 27.01 -70.12 -24.59
CA GLY A 488 28.33 -69.75 -25.10
C GLY A 488 28.20 -69.57 -26.62
N HIS A 489 28.42 -68.36 -27.15
CA HIS A 489 29.03 -68.12 -28.47
C HIS A 489 29.13 -66.61 -28.78
N GLU A 490 30.37 -66.18 -29.03
CA GLU A 490 30.75 -64.95 -29.75
C GLU A 490 30.32 -65.03 -31.23
N ILE A 491 30.07 -63.87 -31.87
CA ILE A 491 30.78 -63.39 -33.08
C ILE A 491 30.12 -62.09 -33.66
N SER A 492 31.03 -61.16 -33.97
CA SER A 492 31.09 -60.05 -34.96
C SER A 492 30.19 -58.80 -34.90
N GLU A 493 30.92 -57.68 -34.83
CA GLU A 493 30.66 -56.38 -35.49
C GLU A 493 30.30 -56.53 -36.98
N ASP A 494 29.27 -55.82 -37.46
CA ASP A 494 29.42 -54.76 -38.48
C ASP A 494 28.09 -54.09 -38.85
N GLN A 495 28.17 -52.76 -38.98
CA GLN A 495 27.41 -51.83 -39.83
C GLN A 495 25.84 -51.82 -39.81
N TRP A 496 25.24 -50.64 -39.63
CA TRP A 496 24.80 -49.74 -40.72
C TRP A 496 24.05 -48.51 -40.18
N GLU A 497 24.36 -47.38 -40.80
CA GLU A 497 23.79 -46.05 -40.62
C GLU A 497 22.30 -45.94 -41.01
N SER A 498 21.64 -44.95 -40.40
CA SER A 498 20.62 -44.04 -40.98
C SER A 498 19.40 -44.62 -41.71
N ILE A 499 18.22 -44.37 -41.13
CA ILE A 499 17.11 -43.56 -41.69
C ILE A 499 16.37 -42.91 -40.52
#